data_AF-A0A1G9MPA2-F1
#
_entry.id   AF-A0A1G9MPA2-F1
#
_cell.length_a   1.000
_cell.length_b   1.000
_cell.length_c   1.000
_cell.angle_alpha   90.00
_cell.angle_beta   90.00
_cell.angle_gamma   90.00
#
_symmetry.space_group_name_H-M   'P 1'
#
loop_
_entity.id
_entity.type
_entity.pdbx_description
1 polymer ?
#
loop_
_entity_poly.entity_id
_entity_poly.type
_entity_poly.pdbx_seq_one_letter_code
_entity_poly.pdbx_strand_id
1 'polypeptide(L)'
;MMPFQESHRTRFVEDWAKTRQAKVRYIMLRGVLLWGICISSVTYFFSINFRPEAFALKQYLLYLFFWSLGGIWVALLQFRAKERLYQRLLQDKSAGRKT
;
A
#
# COMPACT_ATOMS: atom_id res chain seq x y z
N MET A 1 2.03 31.94 13.46
CA MET A 1 1.87 31.44 12.07
C MET A 1 2.47 30.03 12.00
N MET A 2 1.74 29.02 12.47
CA MET A 2 2.13 27.60 12.34
C MET A 2 0.92 26.70 12.00
N PRO A 3 0.28 26.78 10.81
CA PRO A 3 -1.01 26.07 10.65
C PRO A 3 -0.98 24.86 9.71
N PHE A 4 -0.03 24.77 8.76
CA PHE A 4 -0.16 23.78 7.69
C PHE A 4 0.35 22.39 8.09
N GLN A 5 1.57 22.27 8.64
CA GLN A 5 2.16 20.94 8.90
C GLN A 5 1.54 20.19 10.09
N GLU A 6 1.12 20.89 11.14
CA GLU A 6 0.49 20.24 12.31
C GLU A 6 -0.88 19.65 11.97
N SER A 7 -1.69 20.34 11.15
CA SER A 7 -3.01 19.85 10.75
C SER A 7 -2.95 18.58 9.89
N HIS A 8 -1.91 18.43 9.04
CA HIS A 8 -1.68 17.19 8.29
C HIS A 8 -1.23 16.03 9.18
N ARG A 9 -0.40 16.31 10.20
CA ARG A 9 0.05 15.29 11.15
C ARG A 9 -1.09 14.76 12.00
N THR A 10 -1.97 15.63 12.52
CA THR A 10 -3.13 15.21 13.32
C THR A 10 -4.12 14.40 12.50
N ARG A 11 -4.46 14.87 11.28
CA ARG A 11 -5.31 14.10 10.35
C ARG A 11 -4.72 12.73 10.03
N PHE A 12 -3.41 12.65 9.74
CA PHE A 12 -2.75 11.38 9.50
C PHE A 12 -2.88 10.43 10.71
N VAL A 13 -2.67 10.92 11.93
CA VAL A 13 -2.78 10.09 13.15
C VAL A 13 -4.19 9.56 13.32
N GLU A 14 -5.21 10.40 13.15
CA GLU A 14 -6.62 9.99 13.26
C GLU A 14 -7.03 8.98 12.18
N ASP A 15 -6.69 9.26 10.92
CA ASP A 15 -6.99 8.39 9.79
C ASP A 15 -6.25 7.05 9.88
N TRP A 16 -4.97 7.10 10.30
CA TRP A 16 -4.18 5.89 10.49
C TRP A 16 -4.66 5.06 11.67
N ALA A 17 -5.14 5.69 12.75
CA ALA A 17 -5.75 4.99 13.89
C ALA A 17 -6.99 4.17 13.48
N LYS A 18 -7.80 4.68 12.54
CA LYS A 18 -8.92 3.91 11.95
C LYS A 18 -8.43 2.82 11.01
N THR A 19 -7.46 3.15 10.15
CA THR A 19 -6.94 2.24 9.12
C THR A 19 -6.22 1.02 9.70
N ARG A 20 -5.46 1.18 10.81
CA ARG A 20 -4.70 0.09 11.43
C ARG A 20 -5.58 -1.02 12.01
N GLN A 21 -6.82 -0.72 12.40
CA GLN A 21 -7.77 -1.72 12.90
C GLN A 21 -8.17 -2.70 11.80
N ALA A 22 -8.23 -2.22 10.55
CA ALA A 22 -8.58 -3.02 9.38
C ALA A 22 -7.34 -3.44 8.56
N LYS A 23 -6.27 -3.89 9.23
CA LYS A 23 -4.98 -4.25 8.61
C LYS A 23 -5.11 -5.21 7.43
N VAL A 24 -5.87 -6.29 7.58
CA VAL A 24 -6.06 -7.29 6.51
C VAL A 24 -6.74 -6.67 5.30
N ARG A 25 -7.79 -5.87 5.52
CA ARG A 25 -8.48 -5.14 4.45
C ARG A 25 -7.54 -4.17 3.73
N TYR A 26 -6.70 -3.44 4.46
CA TYR A 26 -5.70 -2.54 3.88
C TYR A 26 -4.71 -3.28 2.99
N ILE A 27 -4.18 -4.42 3.46
CA ILE A 27 -3.22 -5.24 2.71
C ILE A 27 -3.87 -5.81 1.44
N MET A 28 -5.10 -6.32 1.53
CA MET A 28 -5.80 -6.86 0.37
C MET A 28 -6.10 -5.77 -0.67
N LEU A 29 -6.64 -4.62 -0.25
CA LEU A 29 -6.95 -3.52 -1.17
C LEU A 29 -5.71 -2.94 -1.85
N ARG A 30 -4.64 -2.69 -1.08
CA ARG A 30 -3.42 -2.11 -1.66
C ARG A 30 -2.55 -3.13 -2.38
N GLY A 31 -2.47 -4.34 -1.87
CA GLY A 31 -1.59 -5.37 -2.40
C GLY A 31 -2.20 -6.09 -3.60
N VAL A 32 -3.42 -6.60 -3.46
CA VAL A 32 -4.05 -7.41 -4.52
C VAL A 32 -4.76 -6.52 -5.54
N LEU A 33 -5.67 -5.65 -5.08
CA LEU A 33 -6.51 -4.85 -5.98
C LEU A 33 -5.73 -3.73 -6.68
N LEU A 34 -4.94 -2.95 -5.94
CA LEU A 34 -4.20 -1.83 -6.55
C LEU A 34 -2.88 -2.24 -7.18
N TRP A 35 -2.14 -3.18 -6.58
CA TRP A 35 -0.83 -3.60 -7.11
C TRP A 35 -0.94 -4.78 -8.05
N GLY A 36 -1.53 -5.89 -7.58
CA GLY A 36 -1.66 -7.13 -8.34
C GLY A 36 -2.38 -6.93 -9.68
N ILE A 37 -3.59 -6.36 -9.65
CA ILE A 37 -4.40 -6.16 -10.86
C ILE A 37 -3.80 -5.10 -11.79
N CYS A 38 -3.35 -3.95 -11.28
CA CYS A 38 -2.79 -2.91 -12.16
C CYS A 38 -1.53 -3.42 -12.87
N ILE A 39 -0.61 -4.07 -12.14
CA ILE A 39 0.64 -4.54 -12.74
C ILE A 39 0.39 -5.75 -13.63
N SER A 40 -0.52 -6.67 -13.27
CA SER A 40 -0.86 -7.79 -14.16
C SER A 40 -1.47 -7.29 -15.47
N SER A 41 -2.35 -6.30 -15.43
CA SER A 41 -2.97 -5.71 -16.62
C SER A 41 -1.95 -4.98 -17.51
N VAL A 42 -1.02 -4.23 -16.91
CA VAL A 42 0.07 -3.58 -17.64
C VAL A 42 1.00 -4.62 -18.28
N THR A 43 1.43 -5.61 -17.50
CA THR A 43 2.29 -6.71 -17.99
C THR A 43 1.59 -7.49 -19.09
N TYR A 44 0.29 -7.75 -18.95
CA TYR A 44 -0.53 -8.38 -19.97
C TYR A 44 -0.56 -7.55 -21.25
N PHE A 45 -0.89 -6.26 -21.17
CA PHE A 45 -0.91 -5.37 -22.33
C PHE A 45 0.43 -5.36 -23.08
N PHE A 46 1.56 -5.30 -22.37
CA PHE A 46 2.87 -5.40 -23.01
C PHE A 46 3.11 -6.79 -23.63
N SER A 47 2.74 -7.86 -22.93
CA SER A 47 2.91 -9.24 -23.44
C SER A 47 2.13 -9.48 -24.74
N ILE A 48 0.94 -8.88 -24.87
CA ILE A 48 0.14 -8.92 -26.09
C ILE A 48 0.89 -8.33 -27.29
N ASN A 49 1.49 -7.15 -27.09
CA ASN A 49 2.15 -6.40 -28.16
C ASN A 49 3.48 -7.03 -28.61
N PHE A 50 4.18 -7.74 -27.71
CA PHE A 50 5.50 -8.32 -28.00
C PHE A 50 5.47 -9.80 -28.35
N ARG A 51 4.48 -10.59 -27.90
CA ARG A 51 4.38 -12.03 -28.16
C ARG A 51 2.92 -12.49 -28.31
N PRO A 52 2.27 -12.20 -29.44
CA PRO A 52 0.85 -12.52 -29.66
C PRO A 52 0.55 -14.03 -29.70
N GLU A 53 1.55 -14.88 -29.94
CA GLU A 53 1.35 -16.34 -30.00
C GLU A 53 1.30 -17.02 -28.61
N ALA A 54 1.77 -16.32 -27.56
CA ALA A 54 1.74 -16.81 -26.17
C ALA A 54 0.44 -16.43 -25.43
N PHE A 55 -0.60 -16.06 -26.17
CA PHE A 55 -1.90 -15.69 -25.62
C PHE A 55 -2.60 -16.89 -25.00
N ALA A 56 -2.39 -17.07 -23.71
CA ALA A 56 -3.13 -18.04 -22.91
C ALA A 56 -3.68 -17.36 -21.66
N LEU A 57 -4.99 -17.47 -21.44
CA LEU A 57 -5.64 -17.09 -20.19
C LEU A 57 -4.90 -17.67 -18.98
N LYS A 58 -4.34 -18.87 -19.12
CA LYS A 58 -3.49 -19.54 -18.12
C LYS A 58 -2.27 -18.71 -17.72
N GLN A 59 -1.59 -18.07 -18.67
CA GLN A 59 -0.40 -17.26 -18.40
C GLN A 59 -0.75 -15.92 -17.74
N TYR A 60 -1.88 -15.33 -18.12
CA TYR A 60 -2.43 -14.16 -17.42
C TYR A 60 -2.76 -14.47 -15.95
N LEU A 61 -3.40 -15.61 -15.67
CA LEU A 61 -3.71 -16.03 -14.30
C LEU A 61 -2.46 -16.28 -13.46
N LEU A 62 -1.40 -16.85 -14.05
CA LEU A 62 -0.10 -16.99 -13.39
C LEU A 62 0.51 -15.63 -13.05
N TYR A 63 0.53 -14.67 -13.98
CA TYR A 63 1.01 -13.32 -13.71
C TYR A 63 0.20 -12.63 -12.62
N LEU A 64 -1.13 -12.72 -12.67
CA LEU A 64 -2.00 -12.15 -11.65
C LEU A 64 -1.69 -12.73 -10.27
N PHE A 65 -1.46 -14.04 -10.17
CA PHE A 65 -1.11 -14.70 -8.91
C PHE A 65 0.24 -14.20 -8.35
N PHE A 66 1.31 -14.23 -9.16
CA PHE A 66 2.64 -13.79 -8.73
C PHE A 66 2.67 -12.29 -8.39
N TRP A 67 2.04 -11.44 -9.20
CA TRP A 67 1.97 -10.00 -8.93
C TRP A 67 1.10 -9.67 -7.72
N SER A 68 0.05 -10.46 -7.45
CA SER A 68 -0.76 -10.30 -6.23
C SER A 68 0.04 -10.67 -4.98
N LEU A 69 0.83 -11.74 -5.00
CA LEU A 69 1.74 -12.09 -3.90
C LEU A 69 2.79 -11.00 -3.67
N GLY A 70 3.42 -10.51 -4.74
CA GLY A 70 4.36 -9.38 -4.67
C GLY A 70 3.70 -8.12 -4.11
N GLY A 71 2.47 -7.82 -4.57
CA GLY A 71 1.68 -6.70 -4.08
C GLY A 71 1.34 -6.79 -2.60
N ILE A 72 0.97 -7.98 -2.10
CA ILE A 72 0.75 -8.22 -0.66
C ILE A 72 2.03 -7.92 0.13
N TRP A 73 3.19 -8.37 -0.35
CA TRP A 73 4.49 -8.09 0.27
C TRP A 73 4.78 -6.59 0.34
N VAL A 74 4.61 -5.87 -0.78
CA VAL A 74 4.78 -4.41 -0.84
C VAL A 74 3.81 -3.70 0.11
N ALA A 75 2.54 -4.12 0.15
CA ALA A 75 1.54 -3.54 1.05
C ALA A 75 1.88 -3.76 2.52
N LEU A 76 2.45 -4.92 2.87
CA LEU A 76 2.97 -5.20 4.22
C LEU A 76 4.13 -4.27 4.60
N LEU A 77 5.08 -4.05 3.69
CA LEU A 77 6.19 -3.13 3.92
C LEU A 77 5.70 -1.68 4.09
N GLN A 78 4.77 -1.23 3.24
CA GLN A 78 4.14 0.09 3.36
C GLN A 78 3.40 0.25 4.69
N PHE A 79 2.64 -0.77 5.10
CA PHE A 79 1.95 -0.76 6.39
C PHE A 79 2.94 -0.61 7.55
N ARG A 80 4.02 -1.39 7.56
CA ARG A 80 5.08 -1.30 8.58
C ARG A 80 5.80 0.06 8.58
N ALA A 81 6.00 0.67 7.42
CA ALA A 81 6.61 1.99 7.31
C ALA A 81 5.71 3.08 7.90
N LYS A 82 4.40 3.04 7.59
CA LYS A 82 3.43 3.98 8.13
C LYS A 82 3.18 3.79 9.62
N GLU A 83 3.19 2.55 10.11
CA GLU A 83 3.08 2.27 11.55
C GLU A 83 4.28 2.85 12.33
N ARG A 84 5.49 2.74 11.79
CA ARG A 84 6.68 3.38 12.38
C ARG A 84 6.57 4.89 12.40
N LEU A 85 6.05 5.51 11.33
CA LEU A 85 5.80 6.96 11.30
C LEU A 85 4.77 7.38 12.36
N TYR A 86 3.68 6.63 12.47
CA TYR A 86 2.64 6.87 13.48
C TYR A 86 3.20 6.82 14.91
N GLN A 87 4.03 5.82 15.23
CA GLN A 87 4.66 5.71 16.55
C GLN A 87 5.59 6.89 16.85
N ARG A 88 6.37 7.36 15.87
CA ARG A 88 7.23 8.54 16.02
C ARG A 88 6.42 9.80 16.33
N LEU A 89 5.33 10.03 15.60
CA LEU A 89 4.46 11.19 15.83
C LEU A 89 3.81 11.18 17.22
N LEU A 90 3.49 10.00 17.77
CA LEU A 90 3.00 9.88 19.14
C LEU A 90 4.08 10.18 20.19
N GLN A 91 5.31 9.71 19.97
CA GLN A 91 6.44 9.96 20.86
C GLN A 91 6.77 11.47 20.91
N ASP A 92 6.85 12.13 19.75
CA ASP A 92 7.09 13.58 19.66
C ASP A 92 6.02 14.38 20.43
N LYS A 93 4.74 14.01 20.29
CA LYS A 93 3.62 14.65 21.02
C LYS A 93 3.73 14.46 22.53
N SER A 94 4.24 13.31 22.99
CA SER A 94 4.42 13.03 24.41
C SER A 94 5.65 13.74 25.00
N ALA A 95 6.70 13.94 24.20
CA ALA A 95 7.92 14.65 24.60
C ALA A 95 7.71 16.17 24.68
N GLY A 96 7.02 16.77 23.71
CA GLY A 96 6.72 18.21 23.70
C GLY A 96 5.74 18.69 24.77
N ARG A 97 5.17 17.77 25.58
CA ARG A 97 4.28 18.10 26.71
C ARG A 97 5.05 18.17 28.05
N LYS A 98 6.35 17.88 28.07
CA LYS A 98 7.19 17.84 29.28
C LYS A 98 8.12 19.06 29.47
N THR A 99 8.04 20.03 28.57
CA THR A 99 8.75 21.33 28.61
C THR A 99 7.73 22.44 28.66
#